data_AF-A0A3R6Y1D0-F1
#
_entry.id   AF-A0A3R6Y1D0-F1
#
_cell.length_a   1.000
_cell.length_b   1.000
_cell.length_c   1.000
_cell.angle_alpha   90.00
_cell.angle_beta   90.00
_cell.angle_gamma   90.00
#
_symmetry.space_group_name_H-M   'P 1'
#
loop_
_entity.id
_entity.type
_entity.pdbx_description
1 polymer ?
#
loop_
_entity_poly.entity_id
_entity_poly.type
_entity_poly.pdbx_seq_one_letter_code
_entity_poly.pdbx_strand_id
1 'polypeptide(L)'
;SPNVDTITEALRTGPYGRCVYSCDNDVVDNQVVMFQYKDGSTASFTMVAFTESQCARKTKVFGTTGELTGDGTTIRHFDFLTRVVTEYTPSAPPATSKLRGHGGADYFLVENFVEGVRTNNPEVLMTGAAESLKSHLMVFAAEEARLKDTVISL
;
A
#
# COMPACT_ATOMS: atom_id res chain seq x y z
N SER A 1 -25.99 -7.87 16.53
CA SER A 1 -24.95 -8.73 15.95
C SER A 1 -25.38 -9.16 14.55
N PRO A 2 -24.47 -9.30 13.58
CA PRO A 2 -24.83 -9.69 12.22
C PRO A 2 -25.55 -11.06 12.22
N ASN A 3 -26.70 -11.14 11.55
CA ASN A 3 -27.46 -12.36 11.30
C ASN A 3 -28.12 -12.28 9.92
N VAL A 4 -28.74 -13.38 9.45
CA VAL A 4 -29.30 -13.44 8.08
C VAL A 4 -30.32 -12.32 7.83
N ASP A 5 -31.22 -12.06 8.77
CA ASP A 5 -32.27 -11.04 8.61
C ASP A 5 -31.69 -9.63 8.57
N THR A 6 -30.79 -9.30 9.49
CA THR A 6 -30.13 -7.98 9.55
C THR A 6 -29.23 -7.72 8.34
N ILE A 7 -28.54 -8.74 7.82
CA ILE A 7 -27.73 -8.64 6.60
C ILE A 7 -28.64 -8.50 5.38
N THR A 8 -29.72 -9.30 5.30
CA THR A 8 -30.66 -9.24 4.18
C THR A 8 -31.34 -7.88 4.11
N GLU A 9 -31.74 -7.33 5.25
CA GLU A 9 -32.28 -5.98 5.33
C GLU A 9 -31.23 -4.95 4.91
N ALA A 10 -30.00 -5.03 5.42
CA ALA A 10 -28.92 -4.12 5.02
C ALA A 10 -28.62 -4.18 3.51
N LEU A 11 -28.68 -5.35 2.89
CA LEU A 11 -28.51 -5.50 1.43
C LEU A 11 -29.69 -4.93 0.63
N ARG A 12 -30.91 -4.96 1.19
CA ARG A 12 -32.12 -4.45 0.52
C ARG A 12 -32.27 -2.95 0.62
N THR A 13 -32.00 -2.38 1.80
CA THR A 13 -32.30 -0.98 2.13
C THR A 13 -31.06 -0.13 2.37
N GLY A 14 -29.91 -0.75 2.58
CA GLY A 14 -28.63 -0.08 2.77
C GLY A 14 -27.93 0.29 1.46
N PRO A 15 -26.72 0.87 1.56
CA PRO A 15 -25.98 1.38 0.41
C PRO A 15 -25.31 0.30 -0.45
N TYR A 16 -25.41 -0.98 -0.06
CA TYR A 16 -24.74 -2.08 -0.72
C TYR A 16 -25.35 -2.40 -2.09
N GLY A 17 -24.52 -2.76 -3.07
CA GLY A 17 -24.96 -3.10 -4.42
C GLY A 17 -25.37 -1.92 -5.30
N ARG A 18 -25.29 -0.68 -4.80
CA ARG A 18 -25.48 0.53 -5.62
C ARG A 18 -24.36 0.64 -6.66
N CYS A 19 -24.73 0.98 -7.89
CA CYS A 19 -23.76 1.25 -8.95
C CYS A 19 -22.89 2.45 -8.54
N VAL A 20 -21.57 2.28 -8.48
CA VAL A 20 -20.60 3.32 -8.10
C VAL A 20 -20.64 4.56 -8.99
N TYR A 21 -21.16 4.43 -10.22
CA TYR A 21 -21.35 5.54 -11.17
C TYR A 21 -22.69 6.26 -11.03
N SER A 22 -23.62 5.71 -10.25
CA SER A 22 -24.97 6.23 -10.08
C SER A 22 -25.31 6.49 -8.61
N CYS A 23 -24.31 6.51 -7.74
CA CYS A 23 -24.42 6.90 -6.35
C CYS A 23 -23.55 8.12 -6.05
N ASP A 24 -23.64 8.57 -4.82
CA ASP A 24 -22.89 9.65 -4.16
C ASP A 24 -21.43 9.25 -3.86
N ASN A 25 -20.79 8.50 -4.76
CA ASN A 25 -19.39 8.11 -4.64
C ASN A 25 -18.48 9.32 -4.95
N ASP A 26 -17.71 9.75 -3.95
CA ASP A 26 -16.76 10.86 -4.03
C ASP A 26 -15.29 10.40 -4.03
N VAL A 27 -15.06 9.08 -4.09
CA VAL A 27 -13.71 8.52 -4.20
C VAL A 27 -13.08 8.96 -5.51
N VAL A 28 -11.92 9.60 -5.38
CA VAL A 28 -11.10 10.06 -6.50
C VAL A 28 -10.59 8.90 -7.35
N ASP A 29 -10.69 9.05 -8.66
CA ASP A 29 -10.13 8.13 -9.65
C ASP A 29 -8.65 8.44 -9.95
N ASN A 30 -8.20 9.66 -9.66
CA ASN A 30 -6.83 10.11 -9.76
C ASN A 30 -6.49 11.08 -8.60
N GLN A 31 -5.47 10.75 -7.82
CA GLN A 31 -4.94 11.63 -6.78
C GLN A 31 -3.42 11.56 -6.77
N VAL A 32 -2.80 12.73 -6.75
CA VAL A 32 -1.35 12.88 -6.54
C VAL A 32 -1.13 13.61 -5.22
N VAL A 33 -0.36 12.99 -4.34
CA VAL A 33 0.01 13.55 -3.04
C VAL A 33 1.53 13.74 -3.02
N MET A 34 1.97 14.92 -2.61
CA MET A 34 3.38 15.28 -2.46
C MET A 34 3.72 15.40 -0.98
N PHE A 35 4.78 14.73 -0.55
CA PHE A 35 5.26 14.74 0.82
C PHE A 35 6.63 15.42 0.88
N GLN A 36 6.84 16.22 1.93
CA GLN A 36 8.13 16.75 2.33
C GLN A 36 8.43 16.24 3.73
N TYR A 37 9.53 15.49 3.89
CA TYR A 37 9.98 15.01 5.19
C TYR A 37 10.91 16.01 5.87
N LYS A 38 11.09 15.85 7.18
CA LYS A 38 11.90 16.71 8.04
C LYS A 38 13.37 16.80 7.61
N ASP A 39 13.89 15.72 7.03
CA ASP A 39 15.28 15.64 6.53
C ASP A 39 15.48 16.29 5.16
N GLY A 40 14.43 16.86 4.56
CA GLY A 40 14.48 17.45 3.23
C GLY A 40 14.15 16.48 2.10
N SER A 41 14.03 15.17 2.37
CA SER A 41 13.60 14.20 1.35
C SER A 41 12.14 14.42 0.95
N THR A 42 11.80 14.07 -0.29
CA THR A 42 10.44 14.19 -0.83
C THR A 42 9.94 12.85 -1.34
N ALA A 43 8.62 12.70 -1.34
CA ALA A 43 7.97 11.58 -1.98
C ALA A 43 6.74 12.06 -2.75
N SER A 44 6.42 11.39 -3.84
CA SER A 44 5.14 11.53 -4.53
C SER A 44 4.42 10.20 -4.51
N PHE A 45 3.12 10.25 -4.24
CA PHE A 45 2.24 9.10 -4.31
C PHE A 45 1.11 9.40 -5.29
N THR A 46 1.03 8.59 -6.35
CA THR A 46 0.02 8.73 -7.40
C THR A 46 -0.87 7.50 -7.39
N MET A 47 -2.15 7.71 -7.11
CA MET A 47 -3.18 6.69 -7.16
C MET A 47 -4.06 6.96 -8.38
N VAL A 48 -4.18 5.97 -9.27
CA VAL A 48 -5.04 6.04 -10.46
C VAL A 48 -5.85 4.75 -10.56
N ALA A 49 -7.18 4.87 -10.66
CA ALA A 49 -8.09 3.73 -10.68
C ALA A 49 -8.12 3.03 -12.05
N PHE A 50 -8.06 3.79 -13.16
CA PHE A 50 -8.22 3.27 -14.51
C PHE A 50 -6.87 3.12 -15.21
N THR A 51 -6.21 1.98 -14.99
CA THR A 51 -4.92 1.65 -15.59
C THR A 51 -4.96 0.32 -16.33
N GLU A 52 -4.21 0.20 -17.42
CA GLU A 52 -4.01 -1.08 -18.13
C GLU A 52 -3.40 -2.13 -17.18
N SER A 53 -2.35 -1.73 -16.44
CA SER A 53 -1.76 -2.56 -15.40
C SER A 53 -2.74 -2.68 -14.22
N GLN A 54 -3.32 -3.85 -14.03
CA GLN A 54 -4.27 -4.09 -12.95
C GLN A 54 -3.54 -4.37 -11.63
N CYS A 55 -3.92 -3.66 -10.57
CA CYS A 55 -3.37 -3.84 -9.22
C CYS A 55 -1.84 -3.76 -9.13
N ALA A 56 -1.19 -3.10 -10.10
CA ALA A 56 0.26 -2.97 -10.15
C ALA A 56 0.72 -1.79 -9.28
N ARG A 57 1.78 -2.02 -8.51
CA ARG A 57 2.46 -0.98 -7.72
C ARG A 57 3.81 -0.73 -8.33
N LYS A 58 4.06 0.53 -8.70
CA LYS A 58 5.36 0.98 -9.21
C LYS A 58 6.00 1.86 -8.15
N THR A 59 7.27 1.61 -7.87
CA THR A 59 8.03 2.35 -6.87
C THR A 59 9.35 2.77 -7.47
N LYS A 60 9.75 4.02 -7.23
CA LYS A 60 11.08 4.50 -7.57
C LYS A 60 11.69 5.20 -6.36
N VAL A 61 12.89 4.80 -5.99
CA VAL A 61 13.65 5.38 -4.88
C VAL A 61 14.96 5.89 -5.44
N PHE A 62 15.26 7.15 -5.16
CA PHE A 62 16.49 7.80 -5.61
C PHE A 62 17.42 8.00 -4.42
N GLY A 63 18.64 7.49 -4.56
CA GLY A 63 19.72 7.69 -3.61
C GLY A 63 20.86 8.48 -4.21
N THR A 64 21.87 8.75 -3.39
CA THR A 64 23.09 9.45 -3.82
C THR A 64 24.01 8.56 -4.66
N THR A 65 23.93 7.24 -4.50
CA THR A 65 24.81 6.25 -5.15
C THR A 65 24.09 5.32 -6.11
N GLY A 66 22.78 5.45 -6.26
CA GLY A 66 22.00 4.59 -7.12
C GLY A 66 20.52 4.92 -7.12
N GLU A 67 19.77 4.17 -7.94
CA GLU A 67 18.31 4.20 -7.94
C GLU A 67 17.73 2.78 -7.89
N LEU A 68 16.60 2.64 -7.20
CA LEU A 68 15.79 1.43 -7.17
C LEU A 68 14.50 1.66 -7.94
N THR A 69 14.12 0.72 -8.80
CA THR A 69 12.80 0.69 -9.44
C THR A 69 12.14 -0.66 -9.16
N GLY A 70 10.90 -0.64 -8.67
CA GLY A 70 10.09 -1.82 -8.50
C GLY A 70 8.84 -1.75 -9.39
N ASP A 71 8.48 -2.88 -10.01
CA ASP A 71 7.28 -3.02 -10.85
C ASP A 71 6.19 -3.89 -10.19
N GLY A 72 6.41 -4.28 -8.93
CA GLY A 72 5.54 -5.17 -8.16
C GLY A 72 5.92 -6.65 -8.27
N THR A 73 6.87 -7.01 -9.13
CA THR A 73 7.38 -8.38 -9.31
C THR A 73 8.89 -8.45 -9.10
N THR A 74 9.63 -7.47 -9.60
CA THR A 74 11.09 -7.40 -9.50
C THR A 74 11.53 -6.05 -8.93
N ILE A 75 12.73 -6.04 -8.36
CA ILE A 75 13.41 -4.83 -7.93
C ILE A 75 14.67 -4.70 -8.78
N ARG A 76 14.76 -3.61 -9.53
CA ARG A 76 15.92 -3.25 -10.33
C ARG A 76 16.74 -2.20 -9.58
N HIS A 77 17.99 -2.51 -9.29
CA HIS A 77 18.97 -1.60 -8.70
C HIS A 77 19.98 -1.17 -9.75
N PHE A 78 20.11 0.14 -9.97
CA PHE A 78 21.17 0.71 -10.80
C PHE A 78 22.18 1.45 -9.93
N ASP A 79 23.40 0.94 -9.89
CA ASP A 79 24.51 1.52 -9.14
C ASP A 79 25.24 2.56 -10.00
N PHE A 80 25.35 3.79 -9.50
CA PHE A 80 25.91 4.91 -10.27
C PHE A 80 27.43 4.83 -10.46
N LEU A 81 28.15 4.23 -9.51
CA LEU A 81 29.61 4.15 -9.54
C LEU A 81 30.07 3.10 -10.55
N THR A 82 29.46 1.93 -10.52
CA THR A 82 29.82 0.77 -11.34
C THR A 82 29.07 0.73 -12.67
N ARG A 83 27.94 1.45 -12.77
CA ARG A 83 26.99 1.38 -13.90
C ARG A 83 26.38 0.00 -14.10
N VAL A 84 26.42 -0.85 -13.06
CA VAL A 84 25.84 -2.19 -13.08
C VAL A 84 24.37 -2.11 -12.70
N VAL A 85 23.57 -2.91 -13.40
CA VAL A 85 22.19 -3.19 -13.03
C VAL A 85 22.14 -4.55 -12.34
N THR A 86 21.54 -4.60 -11.16
CA THR A 86 21.23 -5.85 -10.47
C THR A 86 19.72 -5.98 -10.33
N GLU A 87 19.18 -7.13 -10.72
CA GLU A 87 17.77 -7.43 -10.58
C GLU A 87 17.57 -8.44 -9.44
N TYR A 88 16.61 -8.14 -8.57
CA TYR A 88 16.22 -8.98 -7.46
C TYR A 88 14.78 -9.44 -7.70
N THR A 89 14.58 -10.76 -7.69
CA THR A 89 13.25 -11.37 -7.69
C THR A 89 12.94 -11.83 -6.27
N PRO A 90 11.92 -11.27 -5.60
CA PRO A 90 11.51 -11.72 -4.27
C PRO A 90 11.11 -13.20 -4.27
N SER A 91 11.24 -13.84 -3.10
CA SER A 91 10.81 -15.23 -2.94
C SER A 91 9.30 -15.36 -3.16
N ALA A 92 8.90 -16.46 -3.80
CA ALA A 92 7.49 -16.81 -3.91
C ALA A 92 7.04 -17.63 -2.69
N PRO A 93 5.77 -17.50 -2.26
CA PRO A 93 5.20 -18.40 -1.26
C PRO A 93 5.30 -19.87 -1.69
N PRO A 94 5.38 -20.83 -0.76
CA PRO A 94 5.40 -22.25 -1.05
C PRO A 94 4.27 -22.65 -2.02
N ALA A 95 4.54 -23.61 -2.93
CA ALA A 95 3.57 -24.10 -3.91
C ALA A 95 2.23 -24.50 -3.28
N THR A 96 2.27 -25.03 -2.06
CA THR A 96 1.12 -25.49 -1.27
C THR A 96 0.30 -24.37 -0.63
N SER A 97 0.83 -23.15 -0.55
CA SER A 97 0.12 -22.02 0.08
C SER A 97 -1.05 -21.54 -0.77
N LYS A 98 -2.18 -21.32 -0.10
CA LYS A 98 -3.37 -20.64 -0.67
C LYS A 98 -3.31 -19.12 -0.50
N LEU A 99 -2.39 -18.59 0.32
CA LEU A 99 -2.19 -17.15 0.55
C LEU A 99 -1.33 -16.55 -0.56
N ARG A 100 -1.91 -16.42 -1.76
CA ARG A 100 -1.24 -15.85 -2.95
C ARG A 100 -1.70 -14.44 -3.30
N GLY A 101 -2.58 -13.86 -2.48
CA GLY A 101 -3.04 -12.48 -2.63
C GLY A 101 -1.89 -11.48 -2.56
N HIS A 102 -2.10 -10.31 -3.16
CA HIS A 102 -1.16 -9.18 -3.12
C HIS A 102 0.27 -9.52 -3.58
N GLY A 103 0.43 -10.43 -4.54
CA GLY A 103 1.76 -10.86 -5.03
C GLY A 103 2.48 -11.83 -4.10
N GLY A 104 1.75 -12.47 -3.17
CA GLY A 104 2.30 -13.40 -2.18
C GLY A 104 2.70 -12.74 -0.86
N ALA A 105 2.57 -11.42 -0.74
CA ALA A 105 2.88 -10.67 0.48
C ALA A 105 2.06 -11.16 1.69
N ASP A 106 0.81 -11.58 1.47
CA ASP A 106 -0.08 -12.09 2.53
C ASP A 106 0.54 -13.29 3.26
N TYR A 107 1.19 -14.20 2.53
CA TYR A 107 1.86 -15.36 3.12
C TYR A 107 2.99 -14.92 4.05
N PHE A 108 3.91 -14.08 3.55
CA PHE A 108 5.08 -13.66 4.32
C PHE A 108 4.72 -12.77 5.51
N LEU A 109 3.66 -11.96 5.39
CA LEU A 109 3.16 -11.17 6.50
C LEU A 109 2.65 -12.07 7.64
N VAL A 110 1.87 -13.10 7.31
CA VAL A 110 1.38 -14.07 8.30
C VAL A 110 2.52 -14.92 8.85
N GLU A 111 3.46 -15.34 8.01
CA GLU A 111 4.65 -16.10 8.41
C GLU A 111 5.47 -15.32 9.44
N ASN A 112 5.81 -14.06 9.17
CA ASN A 112 6.54 -13.19 10.10
C ASN A 112 5.76 -12.98 11.41
N PHE A 113 4.43 -12.81 11.34
CA PHE A 113 3.60 -12.70 12.54
C PHE A 113 3.63 -13.96 13.41
N VAL A 114 3.41 -15.13 12.80
CA VAL A 114 3.45 -16.41 13.51
C VAL A 114 4.85 -16.63 14.11
N GLU A 115 5.90 -16.30 13.37
CA GLU A 115 7.28 -16.41 13.86
C GLU A 115 7.53 -15.53 15.08
N GLY A 116 7.09 -14.27 15.03
CA GLY A 116 7.28 -13.32 16.14
C GLY A 116 6.56 -13.76 17.41
N VAL A 117 5.34 -14.31 17.27
CA VAL A 117 4.60 -14.89 18.40
C VAL A 117 5.28 -16.14 18.92
N ARG A 118 5.66 -17.06 18.03
CA ARG A 118 6.28 -18.37 18.37
C ARG A 118 7.61 -18.20 19.10
N THR A 119 8.39 -17.21 18.71
CA THR A 119 9.72 -16.94 19.27
C THR A 119 9.72 -15.86 20.35
N ASN A 120 8.56 -15.24 20.61
CA ASN A 120 8.42 -14.07 21.47
C ASN A 120 9.43 -12.96 21.09
N ASN A 121 9.59 -12.73 19.79
CA ASN A 121 10.53 -11.77 19.24
C ASN A 121 9.80 -10.81 18.28
N PRO A 122 9.48 -9.58 18.72
CA PRO A 122 8.79 -8.61 17.87
C PRO A 122 9.67 -8.07 16.73
N GLU A 123 11.00 -8.21 16.79
CA GLU A 123 11.93 -7.66 15.79
C GLU A 123 11.82 -8.32 14.41
N VAL A 124 11.13 -9.47 14.31
CA VAL A 124 10.84 -10.09 13.00
C VAL A 124 9.76 -9.35 12.21
N LEU A 125 9.01 -8.45 12.87
CA LEU A 125 7.99 -7.63 12.24
C LEU A 125 8.62 -6.32 11.74
N MET A 126 8.54 -6.08 10.44
CA MET A 126 9.10 -4.86 9.83
C MET A 126 8.31 -3.58 10.17
N THR A 127 7.04 -3.71 10.55
CA THR A 127 6.15 -2.59 10.91
C THR A 127 5.24 -2.98 12.08
N GLY A 128 4.96 -2.02 12.96
CA GLY A 128 4.08 -2.20 14.11
C GLY A 128 2.84 -1.28 14.07
N ALA A 129 2.16 -1.23 15.22
CA ALA A 129 0.96 -0.40 15.40
C ALA A 129 1.27 1.10 15.29
N ALA A 130 2.45 1.54 15.74
CA ALA A 130 2.85 2.94 15.68
C ALA A 130 3.07 3.41 14.23
N GLU A 131 3.73 2.60 13.40
CA GLU A 131 3.94 2.87 11.97
C GLU A 131 2.59 2.89 11.23
N SER A 132 1.70 1.95 11.58
CA SER A 132 0.35 1.89 11.04
C SER A 132 -0.47 3.13 11.40
N LEU A 133 -0.39 3.60 12.64
CA LEU A 133 -1.08 4.84 13.04
C LEU A 133 -0.56 6.05 12.26
N LYS A 134 0.77 6.18 12.12
CA LYS A 134 1.39 7.27 11.35
C LYS A 134 0.93 7.28 9.89
N SER A 135 0.86 6.12 9.23
CA SER A 135 0.41 6.04 7.83
C SER A 135 -1.07 6.44 7.68
N HIS A 136 -1.93 6.09 8.65
CA HIS A 136 -3.33 6.52 8.64
C HIS A 136 -3.47 8.04 8.84
N LEU A 137 -2.69 8.63 9.76
CA LEU A 137 -2.66 10.08 9.95
C LEU A 137 -2.23 10.81 8.67
N MET A 138 -1.26 10.27 7.93
CA MET A 138 -0.86 10.81 6.62
C MET A 138 -2.01 10.76 5.60
N VAL A 139 -2.81 9.69 5.58
CA VAL A 139 -3.99 9.58 4.70
C VAL A 139 -5.04 10.63 5.06
N PHE A 140 -5.35 10.82 6.34
CA PHE A 140 -6.29 11.85 6.76
C PHE A 140 -5.82 13.26 6.42
N ALA A 141 -4.52 13.55 6.61
CA ALA A 141 -3.95 14.83 6.21
C ALA A 141 -3.99 15.05 4.69
N ALA A 142 -3.75 14.00 3.89
CA ALA A 142 -3.87 14.08 2.43
C ALA A 142 -5.31 14.38 1.98
N GLU A 143 -6.31 13.81 2.67
CA GLU A 143 -7.72 14.07 2.39
C GLU A 143 -8.15 15.48 2.84
N GLU A 144 -7.69 15.92 4.01
CA GLU A 144 -7.91 17.30 4.47
C GLU A 144 -7.29 18.31 3.49
N ALA A 145 -6.06 18.06 3.02
CA ALA A 145 -5.40 18.87 2.00
C ALA A 145 -6.22 18.95 0.71
N ARG A 146 -6.77 17.82 0.25
CA ARG A 146 -7.61 17.74 -0.96
C ARG A 146 -8.89 18.57 -0.83
N LEU A 147 -9.56 18.50 0.32
CA LEU A 147 -10.82 19.22 0.54
C LEU A 147 -10.64 20.72 0.75
N LYS A 148 -9.51 21.13 1.33
CA LYS A 148 -9.24 22.53 1.69
C LYS A 148 -8.32 23.27 0.73
N ASP A 149 -7.80 22.58 -0.28
CA ASP A 149 -6.80 23.10 -1.23
C ASP A 149 -5.61 23.74 -0.51
N THR A 150 -4.99 22.98 0.39
CA THR A 150 -3.95 23.50 1.29
C THR A 150 -2.85 22.48 1.60
N VAL A 151 -1.79 22.95 2.26
CA VAL A 151 -0.71 22.10 2.78
C VAL A 151 -0.99 21.79 4.26
N ILE A 152 -0.92 20.51 4.63
CA ILE A 152 -1.08 20.05 6.01
C ILE A 152 0.27 19.65 6.59
N SER A 153 0.61 20.18 7.76
CA SER A 153 1.81 19.82 8.52
C SER A 153 1.47 18.77 9.58
N LEU A 154 2.33 17.76 9.71
CA LEU A 154 2.22 16.66 10.68
C LEU A 154 3.29 16.74 11.77
#